data_AF-A0A9E1CEV8-F1
#
_entry.id   AF-A0A9E1CEV8-F1
#
_cell.length_a   1.000
_cell.length_b   1.000
_cell.length_c   1.000
_cell.angle_alpha   90.00
_cell.angle_beta   90.00
_cell.angle_gamma   90.00
#
_symmetry.space_group_name_H-M   'P 1'
#
loop_
_entity.id
_entity.type
_entity.pdbx_description
1 polymer ?
#
loop_
_entity_poly.entity_id
_entity_poly.type
_entity_poly.pdbx_seq_one_letter_code
_entity_poly.pdbx_strand_id
1 'polypeptide(L)' 'ITLNVADLLEDLIRQADELVGKPVALMTKDDKVKAIRYLSKSGALMITKSGDKIAKHFGISKYTLYSYLDNSKTGGTNEL' A
#
# COMPACT_ATOMS: atom_id res chain seq x y z
N ILE A 1 20.81 13.75 7.95
CA ILE A 1 19.85 12.66 8.23
C ILE A 1 19.70 11.90 6.93
N THR A 2 20.22 10.68 6.83
CA THR A 2 20.11 9.87 5.62
C THR A 2 18.67 9.38 5.51
N LEU A 3 17.86 10.06 4.71
CA LEU A 3 16.52 9.61 4.31
C LEU A 3 16.69 8.29 3.56
N ASN A 4 16.66 7.18 4.29
CA ASN A 4 16.72 5.85 3.72
C ASN A 4 15.37 5.58 3.07
N VAL A 5 15.36 5.09 1.83
CA VAL A 5 14.15 4.73 1.10
C VAL A 5 13.30 3.72 1.90
N ALA A 6 13.93 2.90 2.74
CA ALA A 6 13.24 1.99 3.65
C ALA A 6 12.43 2.72 4.74
N ASP A 7 12.92 3.85 5.24
CA ASP A 7 12.27 4.67 6.26
C ASP A 7 11.08 5.44 5.67
N LEU A 8 11.24 5.95 4.44
CA LEU A 8 10.15 6.56 3.67
C LEU A 8 8.97 5.59 3.47
N LEU A 9 9.24 4.33 3.16
CA LEU A 9 8.19 3.32 3.02
C LEU A 9 7.44 3.09 4.34
N GLU A 10 8.13 3.11 5.48
CA GLU A 10 7.48 2.98 6.78
C GLU A 10 6.63 4.18 7.12
N ASP A 11 7.09 5.39 6.79
CA ASP A 11 6.33 6.62 6.96
C ASP A 11 5.04 6.59 6.13
N LEU A 12 5.13 6.22 4.86
CA LEU A 12 3.96 6.07 3.98
C LEU A 12 2.95 5.05 4.52
N ILE A 13 3.42 3.94 5.10
CA ILE A 13 2.56 2.92 5.72
C ILE A 13 1.85 3.49 6.96
N ARG A 14 2.57 4.24 7.81
CA ARG A 14 1.95 4.90 8.98
C ARG A 14 0.90 5.91 8.56
N GLN A 15 1.20 6.75 7.57
CA GLN A 15 0.22 7.70 7.03
C GLN A 15 -1.01 7.00 6.46
N ALA A 16 -0.85 5.82 5.85
CA ALA A 16 -1.96 5.01 5.36
C ALA A 16 -2.83 4.46 6.51
N ASP A 17 -2.21 4.04 7.62
CA ASP A 17 -2.93 3.63 8.84
C ASP A 17 -3.68 4.82 9.46
N GLU A 18 -3.05 6.00 9.54
CA GLU A 18 -3.66 7.22 10.05
C GLU A 18 -4.84 7.68 9.18
N LEU A 19 -4.75 7.54 7.85
CA LEU A 19 -5.82 7.85 6.91
C LEU A 19 -7.08 6.99 7.14
N VAL A 20 -6.88 5.76 7.60
CA VAL A 20 -7.95 4.81 7.92
C VAL A 20 -8.42 4.98 9.37
N GLY A 21 -7.53 5.38 10.28
CA GLY A 21 -7.84 5.73 11.67
C GLY A 21 -8.14 4.54 12.58
N LYS A 22 -7.78 3.32 12.19
CA LYS A 22 -8.00 2.08 12.97
C LYS A 22 -6.89 1.08 12.70
N PRO A 23 -6.57 0.21 13.67
CA PRO A 23 -5.53 -0.79 13.51
C PRO A 23 -5.87 -1.77 12.39
N VAL A 24 -4.86 -2.27 11.68
CA VAL A 24 -4.98 -3.24 10.57
C VAL A 24 -5.88 -4.43 10.91
N ALA A 25 -5.85 -4.91 12.14
CA ALA A 25 -6.68 -6.01 12.62
C ALA A 25 -8.19 -5.73 12.59
N LEU A 26 -8.60 -4.45 12.68
CA LEU A 26 -9.98 -3.99 12.61
C LEU A 26 -10.35 -3.40 11.25
N MET A 27 -9.42 -3.38 10.29
CA MET A 27 -9.68 -2.88 8.95
C MET A 27 -10.55 -3.86 8.17
N THR A 28 -11.65 -3.34 7.62
CA THR A 28 -12.47 -4.05 6.64
C THR A 28 -11.75 -4.10 5.29
N LYS A 29 -12.33 -4.84 4.34
CA LYS A 29 -11.82 -4.87 2.96
C LYS A 29 -11.72 -3.45 2.35
N ASP A 30 -12.72 -2.61 2.56
CA ASP A 30 -12.76 -1.25 2.00
C ASP A 30 -11.65 -0.37 2.58
N ASP A 31 -11.43 -0.47 3.89
CA ASP A 31 -10.35 0.24 4.58
C ASP A 31 -8.97 -0.15 4.04
N LYS A 32 -8.73 -1.45 3.87
CA LYS A 32 -7.47 -1.95 3.28
C LYS A 32 -7.30 -1.46 1.85
N VAL A 33 -8.37 -1.48 1.04
CA VAL A 33 -8.35 -0.94 -0.33
C VAL A 33 -8.00 0.56 -0.31
N LYS A 34 -8.59 1.35 0.60
CA LYS A 34 -8.31 2.78 0.74
C LYS A 34 -6.84 3.05 1.11
N ALA A 35 -6.31 2.33 2.10
CA ALA A 35 -4.90 2.44 2.50
C ALA A 35 -3.95 2.05 1.36
N ILE A 36 -4.22 0.92 0.68
CA ILE A 36 -3.41 0.43 -0.44
C ILE A 36 -3.43 1.39 -1.63
N ARG A 37 -4.58 2.03 -1.91
CA ARG A 37 -4.68 3.09 -2.92
C ARG A 37 -3.86 4.31 -2.56
N TYR A 38 -3.88 4.73 -1.30
CA TYR A 38 -3.04 5.83 -0.83
C TYR A 38 -1.56 5.52 -1.03
N LEU A 39 -1.12 4.32 -0.67
CA LEU A 39 0.25 3.87 -0.85
C LEU A 39 0.67 3.84 -2.33
N SER A 40 -0.22 3.35 -3.20
CA SER A 40 0.00 3.37 -4.65
C SER A 40 0.16 4.80 -5.19
N LYS A 41 -0.77 5.69 -4.81
CA LYS A 41 -0.75 7.11 -5.23
C LYS A 41 0.47 7.87 -4.72
N SER A 42 0.96 7.50 -3.54
CA SER A 42 2.14 8.11 -2.92
C SER A 42 3.46 7.52 -3.44
N GLY A 43 3.41 6.61 -4.40
CA GLY A 43 4.59 6.00 -5.02
C GLY A 43 5.25 4.90 -4.18
N ALA A 44 4.62 4.43 -3.10
CA ALA A 44 5.18 3.39 -2.24
C ALA A 44 5.48 2.09 -3.01
N LEU A 45 4.67 1.77 -4.04
CA LEU A 45 4.84 0.56 -4.86
C LEU A 45 6.04 0.61 -5.81
N MET A 46 6.60 1.80 -6.08
CA MET A 46 7.83 1.94 -6.89
C MET A 46 9.09 1.59 -6.09
N ILE A 47 9.00 1.56 -4.76
CA ILE A 47 10.12 1.21 -3.88
C ILE A 47 10.40 -0.29 -4.00
N THR A 48 11.68 -0.66 -4.13
CA THR A 48 12.10 -2.07 -4.21
C THR A 48 11.67 -2.85 -2.97
N LYS A 49 11.06 -4.03 -3.16
CA LYS A 49 10.51 -4.90 -2.09
C LYS A 49 9.34 -4.27 -1.29
N SER A 50 8.77 -3.16 -1.73
CA SER A 50 7.62 -2.53 -1.06
C SER A 50 6.38 -3.42 -1.01
N GLY A 51 6.08 -4.13 -2.10
CA GLY A 51 4.92 -5.02 -2.18
C GLY A 51 4.92 -6.10 -1.11
N ASP A 52 6.08 -6.70 -0.79
CA ASP A 52 6.19 -7.70 0.28
C ASP A 52 6.00 -7.07 1.66
N LYS A 53 6.52 -5.85 1.89
CA LYS A 53 6.37 -5.14 3.17
C LYS A 53 4.93 -4.71 3.42
N ILE A 54 4.27 -4.15 2.40
CA ILE A 54 2.87 -3.72 2.45
C ILE A 54 1.96 -4.93 2.65
N ALA A 55 2.14 -6.00 1.86
CA ALA A 55 1.35 -7.23 2.00
C ALA A 55 1.45 -7.82 3.41
N LYS A 56 2.67 -7.87 3.97
CA LYS A 56 2.93 -8.33 5.34
C LYS A 56 2.27 -7.41 6.38
N HIS A 57 2.34 -6.09 6.20
CA HIS A 57 1.72 -5.12 7.11
C HIS A 57 0.19 -5.29 7.18
N PHE A 58 -0.47 -5.38 6.02
CA PHE A 58 -1.94 -5.53 5.94
C PHE A 58 -2.44 -6.97 6.19
N GLY A 59 -1.53 -7.93 6.37
CA GLY A 59 -1.85 -9.35 6.55
C GLY A 59 -2.54 -9.96 5.33
N ILE A 60 -2.13 -9.57 4.13
CA ILE A 60 -2.70 -10.05 2.86
C ILE A 60 -1.62 -10.65 1.96
N SER A 61 -2.03 -11.40 0.95
CA SER A 61 -1.09 -11.87 -0.08
C SER A 61 -0.74 -10.75 -1.07
N LYS A 62 0.40 -10.87 -1.77
CA LYS A 62 0.72 -9.96 -2.89
C LYS A 62 -0.35 -9.99 -3.97
N TYR A 63 -0.94 -11.15 -4.22
CA TYR A 63 -2.06 -11.27 -5.15
C TYR A 63 -3.25 -10.40 -4.71
N THR A 64 -3.63 -10.46 -3.44
CA THR A 64 -4.69 -9.62 -2.87
C THR A 64 -4.34 -8.14 -2.94
N LEU A 65 -3.09 -7.78 -2.64
CA LEU A 65 -2.57 -6.41 -2.76
C LEU A 65 -2.79 -5.86 -4.19
N TYR A 66 -2.31 -6.60 -5.19
CA TYR A 66 -2.47 -6.18 -6.59
C TYR A 66 -3.93 -6.25 -7.06
N SER A 67 -4.73 -7.20 -6.56
CA SER A 67 -6.17 -7.26 -6.86
C SER A 67 -6.90 -6.00 -6.37
N TYR A 68 -6.56 -5.47 -5.21
CA TYR A 68 -7.15 -4.21 -4.70
C TYR A 68 -6.74 -2.98 -5.54
N LEU A 69 -5.58 -3.04 -6.19
CA LEU A 69 -5.12 -2.04 -7.15
C LEU A 69 -5.72 -2.24 -8.55
N ASP A 70 -5.99 -3.48 -8.96
CA ASP A 70 -6.60 -3.78 -10.26
C ASP A 70 -8.06 -3.29 -10.32
N ASN A 71 -8.81 -3.47 -9.23
CA ASN A 71 -10.12 -2.84 -9.04
C ASN A 71 -10.05 -1.29 -8.99
N SER A 72 -8.84 -0.71 -9.02
CA SER A 72 -8.61 0.74 -9.15
C SER A 72 -8.13 1.18 -10.53
N LYS A 73 -7.71 0.23 -11.38
CA LYS A 73 -7.19 0.51 -12.72
C LYS A 73 -8.33 0.63 -13.74
N THR A 74 -9.03 1.76 -13.66
CA THR A 74 -9.51 2.47 -14.85
C THR A 74 -8.58 3.68 -15.07
N GLY A 75 -7.29 3.43 -15.32
CA GLY A 75 -6.32 4.50 -15.63
C GLY A 75 -4.84 4.24 -15.30
N GLY A 76 -4.26 3.12 -15.72
CA GLY A 76 -2.80 2.90 -15.55
C GLY A 76 -2.27 1.83 -16.49
N THR A 77 -1.69 2.32 -17.58
CA THR A 77 -1.12 1.64 -18.75
C THR A 77 -0.57 0.24 -18.52
N ASN A 78 -1.02 -0.66 -19.39
CA ASN A 78 -0.34 -1.88 -19.75
C ASN A 78 0.72 -1.47 -20.78
N GLU A 79 2.00 -1.53 -20.43
CA GLU A 79 3.10 -1.42 -21.40
C GLU A 79 4.08 -2.59 -21.20
N LEU A 80 3.76 -3.68 -21.88
CA LEU A 80 4.68 -4.48 -22.68
C LEU A 80 3.98 -4.77 -24.01
#